data_AF-A0A6B3HEN2-F1
#
_entry.id   AF-A0A6B3HEN2-F1
#
_cell.length_a   1.000
_cell.length_b   1.000
_cell.length_c   1.000
_cell.angle_alpha   90.00
_cell.angle_beta   90.00
_cell.angle_gamma   90.00
#
_symmetry.space_group_name_H-M   'P 1'
#
loop_
_entity.id
_entity.type
_entity.pdbx_description
1 polymer ?
#
loop_
_entity_poly.entity_id
_entity_poly.type
_entity_poly.pdbx_seq_one_letter_code
_entity_poly.pdbx_strand_id
1 'polypeptide(L)'
;MEDPTGDWTWEFDSHRPNDTYEGESKSSLNPSSETLPELLVHATVRSIILMAHSSRLGTQVPDEDALEILNPMEIVGFGGWGWPRPGYQVYAADNLLAEVGPAIDPQAPWLNRAGYSAVRIAGLRDSDLTYLNEYSAGTWIDTGIDS
;
A
#
# COMPACT_ATOMS: atom_id res chain seq x y z
N MET A 1 17.29 21.71 7.59
CA MET A 1 16.28 21.12 6.69
C MET A 1 16.93 19.85 6.18
N GLU A 2 16.48 18.71 6.70
CA GLU A 2 16.96 17.41 6.22
C GLU A 2 16.25 17.13 4.89
N ASP A 3 17.01 16.67 3.90
CA ASP A 3 16.44 16.27 2.61
C ASP A 3 15.63 14.99 2.82
N PRO A 4 14.40 14.90 2.26
CA PRO A 4 13.56 13.73 2.44
C PRO A 4 14.23 12.48 1.86
N THR A 5 14.34 11.42 2.67
CA THR A 5 14.99 10.17 2.26
C THR A 5 14.06 9.25 1.49
N GLY A 6 12.75 9.40 1.71
CA GLY A 6 11.73 8.47 1.21
C GLY A 6 11.69 7.12 1.94
N ASP A 7 12.56 6.92 2.94
CA ASP A 7 12.60 5.69 3.76
C ASP A 7 11.80 5.91 5.04
N TRP A 8 10.55 5.44 5.09
CA TRP A 8 9.75 5.54 6.31
C TRP A 8 9.98 4.37 7.27
N THR A 9 9.87 4.66 8.56
CA THR A 9 9.88 3.68 9.65
C THR A 9 8.74 3.97 10.63
N TRP A 10 8.44 2.99 11.48
CA TRP A 10 7.50 3.11 12.58
C TRP A 10 8.08 2.47 13.86
N GLU A 11 7.65 2.97 15.02
CA GLU A 11 8.03 2.49 16.34
C GLU A 11 6.84 2.53 17.31
N PHE A 12 6.95 1.88 18.47
CA PHE A 12 5.97 1.96 19.55
C PHE A 12 6.64 2.08 20.92
N ASP A 13 5.99 2.73 21.87
CA ASP A 13 6.49 2.83 23.25
C ASP A 13 6.20 1.52 24.00
N SER A 14 7.24 0.78 24.39
CA SER A 14 7.08 -0.49 25.11
C SER A 14 6.44 -0.35 26.50
N HIS A 15 6.45 0.84 27.10
CA HIS A 15 5.78 1.13 28.38
C HIS A 15 4.34 1.62 28.17
N ARG A 16 4.03 2.11 26.97
CA ARG A 16 2.69 2.52 26.55
C ARG A 16 2.40 1.95 25.16
N PRO A 17 2.11 0.64 25.04
CA PRO A 17 2.14 -0.06 23.76
C PRO A 17 1.22 0.52 22.69
N ASN A 18 0.15 1.22 23.06
CA ASN A 18 -0.75 1.85 22.09
C ASN A 18 -0.22 3.17 21.51
N ASP A 19 0.84 3.73 22.08
CA ASP A 19 1.48 4.94 21.56
C ASP A 19 2.47 4.52 20.46
N THR A 20 2.08 4.71 19.20
CA THR A 20 2.92 4.44 18.04
C THR A 20 3.40 5.73 17.39
N TYR A 21 4.51 5.64 16.67
CA TYR A 21 5.19 6.76 16.04
C TYR A 21 5.63 6.38 14.63
N GLU A 22 5.62 7.33 13.71
CA GLU A 22 6.03 7.13 12.32
C GLU A 22 6.78 8.35 11.77
N GLY A 23 7.62 8.12 10.77
CA GLY A 23 8.37 9.18 10.11
C GLY A 23 9.48 8.65 9.24
N GLU A 24 10.23 9.55 8.61
CA GLU A 24 11.40 9.18 7.83
C GLU A 24 12.55 8.70 8.73
N SER A 25 13.28 7.69 8.29
CA SER A 25 14.26 6.90 9.06
C SER A 25 15.45 7.72 9.59
N LYS A 26 15.58 9.00 9.20
CA LYS A 26 16.63 9.92 9.66
C LYS A 26 16.08 11.18 10.33
N SER A 27 14.76 11.29 10.46
CA SER A 27 14.08 12.44 11.04
C SER A 27 13.38 12.06 12.34
N SER A 28 12.87 13.07 13.05
CA SER A 28 12.07 12.84 14.25
C SER A 28 10.78 12.09 13.90
N LEU A 29 10.50 11.00 14.61
CA LEU A 29 9.22 10.31 14.50
C LEU A 29 8.12 11.15 15.16
N ASN A 30 6.95 11.17 14.53
CA ASN A 30 5.77 11.85 15.01
C ASN A 30 4.76 10.82 15.53
N PRO A 31 3.90 11.17 16.51
CA PRO A 31 2.82 10.28 16.91
C PRO A 31 1.97 9.88 15.71
N SER A 32 1.75 8.58 15.55
CA SER A 32 0.82 8.06 14.53
C SER A 32 -0.62 8.24 15.01
N SER A 33 -1.55 8.24 14.07
CA SER A 33 -2.98 8.17 14.34
C SER A 33 -3.46 6.75 14.65
N GLU A 34 -2.65 5.72 14.37
CA GLU A 34 -2.97 4.33 14.65
C GLU A 34 -2.45 3.88 16.02
N THR A 35 -3.27 3.10 16.72
CA THR A 35 -2.82 2.33 17.88
C THR A 35 -2.00 1.11 17.44
N LEU A 36 -1.19 0.54 18.33
CA LEU A 36 -0.40 -0.66 17.98
C LEU A 36 -1.23 -1.83 17.45
N PRO A 37 -2.42 -2.16 17.99
CA PRO A 37 -3.28 -3.17 17.37
C PRO A 37 -3.66 -2.85 15.92
N GLU A 38 -4.04 -1.60 15.61
CA GLU A 38 -4.36 -1.18 14.24
C GLU A 38 -3.13 -1.28 13.34
N LEU A 39 -1.98 -0.77 13.81
CA LEU A 39 -0.69 -0.86 13.13
C LEU A 39 -0.33 -2.30 12.77
N LEU A 40 -0.51 -3.23 13.71
CA LEU A 40 -0.19 -4.65 13.50
C LEU A 40 -1.15 -5.30 12.49
N VAL A 41 -2.44 -4.95 12.51
CA VAL A 41 -3.38 -5.42 11.49
C VAL A 41 -2.96 -4.87 10.13
N HIS A 42 -2.68 -3.58 10.03
CA HIS A 42 -2.25 -2.94 8.78
C HIS A 42 -0.97 -3.58 8.23
N ALA A 43 0.08 -3.70 9.05
CA ALA A 43 1.34 -4.33 8.67
C ALA A 43 1.14 -5.79 8.23
N THR A 44 0.24 -6.52 8.88
CA THR A 44 -0.10 -7.90 8.52
C THR A 44 -0.82 -7.95 7.16
N VAL A 45 -1.83 -7.12 6.94
CA VAL A 45 -2.57 -7.07 5.66
C VAL A 45 -1.64 -6.73 4.51
N ARG A 46 -0.77 -5.73 4.68
CA ARG A 46 0.25 -5.40 3.69
C ARG A 46 1.18 -6.58 3.41
N SER A 47 1.65 -7.25 4.47
CA SER A 47 2.54 -8.40 4.32
C SER A 47 1.87 -9.53 3.54
N ILE A 48 0.59 -9.79 3.79
CA ILE A 48 -0.21 -10.76 3.02
C ILE A 48 -0.25 -10.37 1.55
N ILE A 49 -0.54 -9.10 1.22
CA ILE A 49 -0.57 -8.61 -0.15
C ILE A 49 0.79 -8.83 -0.85
N LEU A 50 1.89 -8.53 -0.16
CA LEU A 50 3.25 -8.65 -0.70
C LEU A 50 3.72 -10.10 -0.87
N MET A 51 3.18 -11.04 -0.10
CA MET A 51 3.58 -12.45 -0.09
C MET A 51 2.57 -13.37 -0.76
N ALA A 52 1.47 -12.84 -1.29
CA ALA A 52 0.41 -13.64 -1.90
C ALA A 52 0.91 -14.35 -3.17
N HIS A 53 0.62 -15.65 -3.26
CA HIS A 53 0.91 -16.47 -4.44
C HIS A 53 0.19 -15.96 -5.69
N SER A 54 -1.07 -15.55 -5.54
CA SER A 54 -1.84 -14.93 -6.61
C SER A 54 -1.80 -13.41 -6.43
N SER A 55 -0.90 -12.72 -7.13
CA SER A 55 -0.81 -11.26 -7.07
C SER A 55 -0.47 -10.59 -8.40
N ARG A 56 -0.91 -9.35 -8.56
CA ARG A 56 -0.64 -8.49 -9.72
C ARG A 56 -0.20 -7.11 -9.23
N LEU A 57 0.84 -6.56 -9.88
CA LEU A 57 1.33 -5.20 -9.64
C LEU A 57 1.10 -4.31 -10.86
N GLY A 58 0.27 -3.28 -10.70
CA GLY A 58 0.13 -2.17 -11.63
C GLY A 58 1.19 -1.10 -11.32
N THR A 59 2.17 -0.96 -12.21
CA THR A 59 3.29 -0.02 -12.06
C THR A 59 2.95 1.42 -12.46
N GLN A 60 1.86 1.60 -13.20
CA GLN A 60 1.29 2.90 -13.54
C GLN A 60 -0.19 2.73 -13.88
N VAL A 61 -1.06 3.15 -12.99
CA VAL A 61 -2.52 3.07 -13.13
C VAL A 61 -3.09 4.49 -13.10
N PRO A 62 -3.78 4.95 -14.16
CA PRO A 62 -4.50 6.23 -14.16
C PRO A 62 -5.56 6.32 -13.06
N ASP A 63 -5.93 7.54 -12.66
CA ASP A 63 -6.90 7.74 -11.59
C ASP A 63 -8.28 7.17 -11.96
N GLU A 64 -8.69 7.34 -13.23
CA GLU A 64 -9.93 6.81 -13.77
C GLU A 64 -10.00 5.28 -13.71
N ASP A 65 -8.93 4.59 -14.08
CA ASP A 65 -8.88 3.13 -14.09
C ASP A 65 -8.78 2.59 -12.66
N ALA A 66 -8.07 3.29 -11.77
CA ALA A 66 -7.96 2.89 -10.36
C ALA A 66 -9.34 2.81 -9.69
N LEU A 67 -10.24 3.75 -9.98
CA LEU A 67 -11.60 3.72 -9.44
C LEU A 67 -12.38 2.47 -9.90
N GLU A 68 -12.26 2.09 -11.16
CA GLU A 68 -12.94 0.92 -11.72
C GLU A 68 -12.33 -0.39 -11.21
N ILE A 69 -10.99 -0.48 -11.17
CA ILE A 69 -10.24 -1.63 -10.67
C ILE A 69 -10.55 -1.91 -9.19
N LEU A 70 -10.71 -0.86 -8.39
CA LEU A 70 -10.95 -0.95 -6.94
C LEU A 70 -12.43 -1.03 -6.59
N ASN A 71 -13.35 -0.75 -7.52
CA ASN A 71 -14.79 -0.81 -7.31
C ASN A 71 -15.32 -2.09 -6.63
N PRO A 72 -14.74 -3.29 -6.85
CA PRO A 72 -15.18 -4.51 -6.14
C PRO A 72 -14.83 -4.54 -4.65
N MET A 73 -13.99 -3.62 -4.16
CA MET A 73 -13.40 -3.63 -2.82
C MET A 73 -13.81 -2.39 -2.02
N GLU A 74 -13.85 -2.53 -0.71
CA GLU A 74 -14.06 -1.43 0.22
C GLU A 74 -12.73 -0.97 0.82
N ILE A 75 -12.61 0.33 1.09
CA ILE A 75 -11.44 0.87 1.78
C ILE A 75 -11.41 0.36 3.23
N VAL A 76 -10.26 -0.13 3.65
CA VAL A 76 -10.04 -0.51 5.05
C VAL A 76 -9.68 0.76 5.83
N GLY A 77 -10.65 1.26 6.61
CA GLY A 77 -10.54 2.52 7.34
C GLY A 77 -9.68 2.42 8.60
N PHE A 78 -8.36 2.41 8.46
CA PHE A 78 -7.43 2.66 9.57
C PHE A 78 -7.23 4.17 9.80
N GLY A 79 -6.49 4.53 10.86
CA GLY A 79 -6.26 5.91 11.31
C GLY A 79 -5.55 6.82 10.30
N GLY A 80 -5.05 6.29 9.19
CA GLY A 80 -4.28 7.02 8.20
C GLY A 80 -2.80 6.81 8.43
N TRP A 81 -2.26 5.89 7.65
CA TRP A 81 -0.91 5.34 7.80
C TRP A 81 0.09 6.09 6.92
N GLY A 82 1.20 6.54 7.51
CA GLY A 82 2.25 7.26 6.80
C GLY A 82 3.31 6.36 6.17
N TRP A 83 3.35 5.07 6.51
CA TRP A 83 4.31 4.11 5.98
C TRP A 83 3.76 3.38 4.71
N PRO A 84 4.58 2.96 3.73
CA PRO A 84 6.00 3.22 3.58
C PRO A 84 6.25 4.66 3.07
N ARG A 85 5.17 5.39 2.79
CA ARG A 85 5.08 6.80 2.43
C ARG A 85 3.61 7.22 2.63
N PRO A 86 3.33 8.50 2.91
CA PRO A 86 1.97 9.03 2.98
C PRO A 86 1.18 8.81 1.69
N GLY A 87 -0.12 8.53 1.84
CA GLY A 87 -1.06 8.37 0.73
C GLY A 87 -1.28 6.93 0.29
N TYR A 88 -0.66 5.95 0.94
CA TYR A 88 -1.00 4.55 0.75
C TYR A 88 -2.37 4.24 1.36
N GLN A 89 -3.13 3.40 0.66
CA GLN A 89 -4.46 2.96 1.05
C GLN A 89 -4.57 1.44 0.89
N VAL A 90 -5.37 0.82 1.75
CA VAL A 90 -5.67 -0.61 1.69
C VAL A 90 -7.14 -0.81 1.38
N TYR A 91 -7.43 -1.76 0.51
CA TYR A 91 -8.77 -2.15 0.11
C TYR A 91 -8.97 -3.65 0.31
N ALA A 92 -10.20 -4.08 0.59
CA ALA A 92 -10.54 -5.47 0.82
C ALA A 92 -11.90 -5.84 0.22
N ALA A 93 -12.00 -7.09 -0.24
CA ALA A 93 -13.25 -7.79 -0.54
C ALA A 93 -13.14 -9.26 -0.07
N ASP A 94 -14.17 -10.06 -0.27
CA ASP A 94 -14.22 -11.46 0.21
C ASP A 94 -13.00 -12.31 -0.22
N ASN A 95 -12.50 -12.10 -1.44
CA ASN A 95 -11.41 -12.86 -2.04
C ASN A 95 -10.25 -11.99 -2.55
N LEU A 96 -10.25 -10.69 -2.25
CA LEU A 96 -9.25 -9.74 -2.74
C LEU A 96 -8.73 -8.85 -1.61
N LEU A 97 -7.44 -8.54 -1.67
CA LEU A 97 -6.81 -7.48 -0.92
C LEU A 97 -6.02 -6.60 -1.88
N ALA A 98 -6.06 -5.29 -1.70
CA ALA A 98 -5.24 -4.38 -2.47
C ALA A 98 -4.52 -3.36 -1.59
N GLU A 99 -3.30 -3.03 -2.01
CA GLU A 99 -2.55 -1.87 -1.53
C GLU A 99 -2.39 -0.92 -2.72
N VAL A 100 -2.69 0.36 -2.50
CA VAL A 100 -2.63 1.39 -3.52
C VAL A 100 -1.79 2.54 -2.99
N GLY A 101 -0.67 2.81 -3.66
CA GLY A 101 0.22 3.92 -3.34
C GLY A 101 0.35 4.94 -4.48
N PRO A 102 0.61 6.21 -4.16
CA PRO A 102 0.71 7.28 -5.15
C PRO A 102 1.84 7.02 -6.15
N ALA A 103 1.67 7.52 -7.38
CA ALA A 103 2.72 7.41 -8.38
C ALA A 103 3.96 8.20 -7.99
N ILE A 104 5.12 7.55 -7.98
CA ILE A 104 6.39 8.21 -7.65
C ILE A 104 6.92 8.99 -8.87
N ASP A 105 7.43 10.21 -8.65
CA ASP A 105 8.16 10.93 -9.69
C ASP A 105 9.54 10.30 -9.90
N PRO A 106 9.87 9.80 -11.11
CA PRO A 106 11.14 9.13 -11.37
C PRO A 106 12.37 10.06 -11.30
N GLN A 107 12.19 11.37 -11.46
CA GLN A 107 13.25 12.37 -11.35
C GLN A 107 13.38 12.93 -9.92
N ALA A 108 12.33 12.81 -9.11
CA ALA A 108 12.30 13.23 -7.73
C ALA A 108 11.54 12.20 -6.87
N PRO A 109 12.17 11.07 -6.47
CA PRO A 109 11.48 9.96 -5.79
C PRO A 109 10.77 10.33 -4.48
N TRP A 110 11.15 11.45 -3.86
CA TRP A 110 10.48 12.02 -2.69
C TRP A 110 9.17 12.79 -3.02
N LEU A 111 8.81 12.95 -4.30
CA LEU A 111 7.56 13.56 -4.77
C LEU A 111 6.60 12.51 -5.37
N ASN A 112 5.32 12.91 -5.45
CA ASN A 112 4.27 12.17 -6.14
C ASN A 112 3.93 12.86 -7.47
N ARG A 113 3.63 12.07 -8.50
CA ARG A 113 2.99 12.49 -9.75
C ARG A 113 1.54 11.99 -9.79
N ALA A 114 0.77 12.40 -10.80
CA ALA A 114 -0.62 11.95 -10.97
C ALA A 114 -0.70 10.42 -11.21
N GLY A 115 -1.81 9.81 -10.76
CA GLY A 115 -2.03 8.37 -10.81
C GLY A 115 -1.38 7.60 -9.67
N TYR A 116 -1.35 6.27 -9.84
CA TYR A 116 -0.81 5.32 -8.86
C TYR A 116 0.29 4.47 -9.48
N SER A 117 1.38 4.19 -8.75
CA SER A 117 2.46 3.31 -9.22
C SER A 117 2.67 2.07 -8.37
N ALA A 118 1.96 1.97 -7.25
CA ALA A 118 1.99 0.82 -6.35
C ALA A 118 0.58 0.28 -6.18
N VAL A 119 -0.08 -0.12 -7.27
CA VAL A 119 -1.38 -0.82 -7.22
C VAL A 119 -1.10 -2.32 -7.17
N ARG A 120 -1.04 -2.87 -5.97
CA ARG A 120 -0.85 -4.31 -5.72
C ARG A 120 -2.18 -4.93 -5.37
N ILE A 121 -2.56 -5.97 -6.09
CA ILE A 121 -3.81 -6.70 -5.83
C ILE A 121 -3.47 -8.17 -5.66
N ALA A 122 -3.89 -8.72 -4.52
CA ALA A 122 -3.73 -10.10 -4.14
C ALA A 122 -5.10 -10.79 -4.13
N GLY A 123 -5.16 -11.97 -4.74
CA GLY A 123 -6.34 -12.84 -4.72
C GLY A 123 -6.10 -14.08 -3.88
N LEU A 124 -7.18 -14.74 -3.45
CA LEU A 124 -7.07 -16.10 -2.90
C LEU A 124 -6.67 -17.11 -3.96
N ARG A 125 -7.02 -16.82 -5.23
CA ARG A 125 -6.74 -17.63 -6.42
C ARG A 125 -6.46 -16.72 -7.61
N ASP A 126 -5.74 -17.23 -8.61
CA ASP A 126 -5.49 -16.48 -9.86
C ASP A 126 -6.78 -16.11 -10.59
N SER A 127 -7.82 -16.93 -10.47
CA SER A 127 -9.14 -16.64 -11.05
C SER A 127 -9.74 -15.33 -10.54
N ASP A 128 -9.43 -14.96 -9.29
CA ASP A 128 -9.93 -13.75 -8.65
C ASP A 128 -9.33 -12.49 -9.29
N LEU A 129 -8.20 -12.62 -9.98
CA LEU A 129 -7.46 -11.52 -10.62
C LEU A 129 -7.74 -11.39 -12.12
N THR A 130 -8.56 -12.28 -12.69
CA THR A 130 -8.78 -12.34 -14.15
C THR A 130 -9.43 -11.09 -14.72
N TYR A 131 -10.22 -10.36 -13.92
CA TYR A 131 -10.84 -9.09 -14.30
C TYR A 131 -9.80 -8.00 -14.62
N LEU A 132 -8.59 -8.09 -14.06
CA LEU A 132 -7.51 -7.14 -14.32
C LEU A 132 -7.03 -7.18 -15.77
N ASN A 133 -7.28 -8.29 -16.50
CA ASN A 133 -6.93 -8.42 -17.91
C ASN A 133 -7.71 -7.47 -18.82
N GLU A 134 -8.84 -6.91 -18.34
CA GLU A 134 -9.63 -5.92 -19.07
C GLU A 134 -9.00 -4.53 -19.04
N TYR A 135 -8.07 -4.28 -18.11
CA TYR A 135 -7.40 -3.01 -17.91
C TYR A 135 -5.98 -3.07 -18.50
N SER A 136 -5.86 -2.67 -19.76
CA SER A 136 -4.56 -2.56 -20.47
C SER A 136 -3.69 -1.39 -19.98
N ALA A 137 -4.27 -0.49 -19.18
CA ALA A 137 -3.61 0.69 -18.64
C ALA A 137 -2.79 0.32 -17.40
N GLY A 138 -1.58 -0.17 -17.66
CA GLY A 138 -0.63 -0.57 -16.64
C GLY A 138 0.02 -1.87 -17.04
N THR A 139 1.35 -1.90 -17.10
CA THR A 139 2.06 -3.17 -17.20
C THR A 139 1.78 -3.93 -15.90
N TRP A 140 0.79 -4.83 -15.92
CA TRP A 140 0.54 -5.76 -14.83
C TRP A 140 1.67 -6.76 -14.78
N ILE A 141 2.49 -6.64 -13.75
CA ILE A 141 3.55 -7.58 -13.48
C ILE A 141 2.98 -8.68 -12.59
N ASP A 142 3.15 -9.93 -12.99
CA ASP A 142 2.90 -11.08 -12.11
C ASP A 142 3.93 -11.05 -10.99
N THR A 143 3.48 -10.88 -9.76
CA THR A 143 4.34 -10.85 -8.57
C THR A 143 4.10 -12.04 -7.66
N GLY A 144 3.37 -13.06 -8.15
CA GLY A 144 3.18 -14.30 -7.44
C GLY A 144 4.51 -14.96 -7.09
N ILE A 145 4.58 -15.52 -5.88
CA ILE A 145 5.72 -16.35 -5.48
C ILE A 145 5.42 -17.78 -5.96
N ASP A 146 6.12 -18.27 -6.99
CA ASP A 146 6.05 -19.68 -7.38
C ASP A 146 6.68 -20.53 -6.26
N SER A 147 5.91 -21.48 -5.73
CA SER A 147 6.37 -22.45 -4.72
C SER A 147 7.10 -23.63 -5.33
#